data_AF-A0A0Q5D3N8-F1
#
_entry.id   AF-A0A0Q5D3N8-F1
#
_cell.length_a   1.000
_cell.length_b   1.000
_cell.length_c   1.000
_cell.angle_alpha   90.00
_cell.angle_beta   90.00
_cell.angle_gamma   90.00
#
_symmetry.space_group_name_H-M   'P 1'
#
loop_
_entity.id
_entity.type
_entity.pdbx_description
1 polymer ?
#
loop_
_entity_poly.entity_id
_entity_poly.type
_entity_poly.pdbx_seq_one_letter_code
_entity_poly.pdbx_strand_id
1 'polypeptide(L)' 'MSDRDDIRQRTLEAAHLQMIEGNPLDAEQIAMFEMFDRERWPEEKQVAYILGRARDASLSDAAE' A
#
# COMPACT_ATOMS: atom_id res chain seq x y z
N MET A 1 -19.57 -13.61 -3.86
CA MET A 1 -18.23 -13.08 -3.53
C MET A 1 -18.49 -11.80 -2.75
N SER A 2 -17.96 -11.68 -1.53
CA SER A 2 -18.17 -10.47 -0.73
C SER A 2 -17.17 -9.42 -1.18
N ASP A 3 -17.54 -8.13 -1.16
CA ASP A 3 -16.68 -7.00 -1.53
C ASP A 3 -15.26 -7.08 -0.93
N ARG A 4 -15.13 -7.70 0.25
CA ARG A 4 -13.85 -7.89 0.96
C ARG A 4 -12.91 -8.90 0.31
N ASP A 5 -13.44 -9.94 -0.31
CA ASP A 5 -12.65 -10.96 -1.02
C ASP A 5 -12.11 -10.38 -2.34
N ASP A 6 -12.92 -9.54 -3.01
CA ASP A 6 -12.53 -8.85 -4.23
C ASP A 6 -11.43 -7.80 -3.97
N ILE A 7 -11.51 -7.09 -2.84
CA ILE A 7 -10.45 -6.15 -2.41
C ILE A 7 -9.12 -6.88 -2.21
N ARG A 8 -9.14 -7.97 -1.43
CA ARG A 8 -7.92 -8.74 -1.14
C ARG A 8 -7.29 -9.28 -2.41
N GLN A 9 -8.11 -9.79 -3.33
CA GLN A 9 -7.60 -10.30 -4.60
C GLN A 9 -6.95 -9.19 -5.45
N ARG A 10 -7.57 -8.02 -5.54
CA ARG A 10 -7.01 -6.86 -6.25
C ARG A 10 -5.68 -6.40 -5.65
N THR A 11 -5.57 -6.35 -4.32
CA THR A 11 -4.31 -5.99 -3.64
C THR A 11 -3.22 -7.02 -3.93
N LEU A 12 -3.54 -8.32 -3.94
CA LEU A 12 -2.58 -9.38 -4.24
C LEU A 12 -2.14 -9.38 -5.71
N GLU A 13 -3.06 -9.11 -6.64
CA GLU A 13 -2.73 -8.94 -8.06
C GLU A 13 -1.78 -7.76 -8.27
N ALA A 14 -2.05 -6.62 -7.65
CA ALA A 14 -1.17 -5.45 -7.69
C ALA A 14 0.20 -5.74 -7.06
N ALA A 15 0.24 -6.43 -5.92
CA ALA A 15 1.49 -6.84 -5.28
C ALA A 15 2.29 -7.81 -6.16
N HIS A 16 1.61 -8.71 -6.88
CA HIS A 16 2.26 -9.62 -7.83
C HIS A 16 2.90 -8.87 -9.00
N LEU A 17 2.24 -7.84 -9.54
CA LEU A 17 2.81 -6.99 -10.59
C LEU A 17 4.08 -6.28 -10.09
N GLN A 18 4.02 -5.70 -8.89
CA GLN A 18 5.17 -5.02 -8.27
C GLN A 18 6.35 -5.98 -8.02
N MET A 19 6.06 -7.23 -7.65
CA MET A 19 7.08 -8.28 -7.51
C MET A 19 7.78 -8.58 -8.83
N ILE A 20 7.06 -8.64 -9.96
CA ILE A 20 7.64 -8.84 -11.29
C ILE A 20 8.56 -7.67 -11.67
N GLU A 21 8.23 -6.46 -11.26
CA GLU A 21 9.02 -5.24 -11.48
C GLU A 21 10.25 -5.13 -10.54
N GLY A 22 10.46 -6.11 -9.66
CA GLY A 22 11.56 -6.08 -8.69
C GLY A 22 11.32 -5.12 -7.51
N ASN A 23 10.08 -4.70 -7.30
CA ASN A 23 9.65 -3.86 -6.18
C ASN A 23 8.66 -4.63 -5.28
N PRO A 24 9.07 -5.74 -4.65
CA PRO A 24 8.15 -6.55 -3.85
C PRO A 24 7.59 -5.72 -2.68
N LEU A 25 6.26 -5.68 -2.57
CA LEU A 25 5.60 -5.06 -1.44
C LEU A 25 5.78 -5.92 -0.18
N ASP A 26 6.12 -5.29 0.94
CA ASP A 26 6.16 -5.97 2.23
C ASP A 26 4.76 -6.16 2.83
N ALA A 27 4.67 -6.94 3.91
CA ALA A 27 3.40 -7.25 4.56
C ALA A 27 2.70 -6.01 5.15
N GLU A 28 3.46 -5.00 5.58
CA GLU A 28 2.92 -3.76 6.15
C GLU A 28 2.37 -2.84 5.06
N GLN A 29 3.01 -2.80 3.90
CA GLN A 29 2.54 -2.11 2.70
C GLN A 29 1.26 -2.76 2.16
N ILE A 30 1.20 -4.09 2.11
CA ILE A 30 -0.02 -4.81 1.72
C ILE A 30 -1.17 -4.50 2.69
N ALA A 31 -0.92 -4.56 4.00
CA ALA A 31 -1.93 -4.22 5.01
C ALA A 31 -2.41 -2.76 4.92
N MET A 32 -1.53 -1.84 4.54
CA MET A 32 -1.85 -0.43 4.30
C MET A 32 -2.81 -0.27 3.12
N PHE A 33 -2.55 -0.94 1.98
CA PHE A 33 -3.49 -0.90 0.84
C PHE A 33 -4.84 -1.52 1.18
N GLU A 34 -4.86 -2.66 1.90
CA GLU A 34 -6.11 -3.26 2.39
C GLU A 34 -6.91 -2.30 3.30
N MET A 35 -6.23 -1.47 4.10
CA MET A 35 -6.86 -0.44 4.94
C MET A 35 -7.52 0.65 4.10
N PHE A 36 -6.87 1.14 3.05
CA PHE A 36 -7.43 2.18 2.19
C PHE A 36 -8.75 1.77 1.55
N ASP A 37 -8.81 0.53 1.04
CA ASP A 37 -10.03 -0.04 0.46
C ASP A 37 -11.11 -0.26 1.52
N ARG A 38 -10.74 -0.80 2.69
CA ARG A 38 -11.68 -1.01 3.81
C ARG A 38 -12.31 0.29 4.29
N GLU A 39 -11.53 1.35 4.39
CA GLU A 39 -11.99 2.67 4.83
C GLU A 39 -12.53 3.54 3.69
N ARG A 40 -12.53 3.03 2.45
CA ARG A 40 -12.95 3.75 1.24
C ARG A 40 -12.28 5.11 1.12
N TRP A 41 -10.96 5.16 1.35
CA TRP A 41 -10.22 6.39 1.21
C TRP A 41 -10.22 6.86 -0.24
N PRO A 42 -10.48 8.14 -0.52
CA PRO A 42 -10.30 8.69 -1.85
C PRO A 42 -8.82 8.67 -2.21
N GLU A 43 -8.51 8.54 -3.51
CA GLU A 43 -7.15 8.47 -4.04
C GLU A 43 -6.26 9.61 -3.51
N GLU A 44 -6.77 10.84 -3.50
CA GLU A 44 -6.04 12.01 -2.98
C GLU A 44 -5.53 11.81 -1.54
N LYS A 45 -6.35 11.19 -0.68
CA LYS A 45 -5.99 10.89 0.71
C LYS A 45 -4.96 9.76 0.80
N GLN A 46 -5.09 8.74 -0.06
CA GLN A 46 -4.13 7.65 -0.13
C GLN A 46 -2.74 8.16 -0.55
N VAL A 47 -2.68 8.98 -1.61
CA VAL A 47 -1.44 9.60 -2.10
C VAL A 47 -0.80 10.47 -1.02
N ALA A 48 -1.58 11.34 -0.37
CA ALA A 48 -1.07 12.18 0.72
C ALA A 48 -0.48 11.35 1.87
N TYR A 49 -1.11 10.23 2.22
CA TYR A 49 -0.62 9.33 3.27
C TYR A 49 0.68 8.63 2.87
N ILE A 50 0.75 8.08 1.65
CA ILE A 50 1.96 7.41 1.14
C ILE A 50 3.13 8.39 1.08
N LEU A 51 2.89 9.62 0.60
CA LEU A 51 3.93 10.66 0.55
C LEU A 51 4.41 11.07 1.95
N GLY A 52 3.49 11.19 2.91
CA GLY A 52 3.84 11.44 4.31
C GLY A 52 4.73 10.34 4.88
N ARG A 53 4.31 9.08 4.70
CA ARG A 53 5.09 7.91 5.16
C ARG A 53 6.47 7.82 4.49
N ALA A 54 6.55 8.06 3.19
CA ALA A 54 7.82 8.05 2.46
C ALA A 54 8.79 9.13 2.96
N ARG A 55 8.26 10.31 3.31
CA ARG A 55 9.05 11.38 3.92
C ARG A 55 9.61 10.96 5.29
N ASP A 56 8.78 10.35 6.13
CA ASP A 56 9.19 9.92 7.48
C ASP A 56 10.20 8.75 7.43
N ALA A 57 10.02 7.83 6.49
CA ALA A 57 10.99 6.75 6.23
C ALA A 57 12.34 7.31 5.76
N SER A 58 12.32 8.24 4.81
CA SER A 58 13.54 8.92 4.34
C SER A 58 14.25 9.74 5.42
N LEU A 59 13.50 10.29 6.39
CA LEU A 59 14.09 10.98 7.54
C LEU A 59 14.71 10.02 8.56
N SER A 60 14.20 8.79 8.65
CA SER A 60 14.74 7.76 9.55
C SER A 60 16.01 7.13 8.99
N ASP A 61 16.06 6.86 7.68
CA ASP A 61 17.28 6.37 7.00
C ASP A 61 18.42 7.41 7.00
N ALA A 62 18.10 8.70 7.00
CA ALA A 62 19.09 9.78 7.05
C ALA A 62 19.70 10.01 8.45
N ALA A 63 19.17 9.35 9.48
CA ALA A 63 19.62 9.46 10.87
C ALA A 63 20.43 8.23 11.35
N GLU A 64 20.63 7.23 10.49
CA GLU A 64 21.48 6.04 10.73
C GLU A 64 22.93 6.25 10.26
#